data_AF-J2SAS9-F1
#
_entry.id   AF-J2SAS9-F1
#
_cell.length_a   1.000
_cell.length_b   1.000
_cell.length_c   1.000
_cell.angle_alpha   90.00
_cell.angle_beta   90.00
_cell.angle_gamma   90.00
#
_symmetry.space_group_name_H-M   'P 1'
#
loop_
_entity.id
_entity.type
_entity.pdbx_description
1 polymer ?
#
loop_
_entity_poly.entity_id
_entity_poly.type
_entity_poly.pdbx_seq_one_letter_code
_entity_poly.pdbx_strand_id
1 'polypeptide(L)'
;MPRCAQALVQLLEGYGVETVFGIPGVHTVELYRGLHGSRLKHISPRHEQGAGFMADGYARASGKPGVCFIISGPGMTNIITAMGQAYADSVPMLVISTCNRREHLRLGHGHLHELPDQRALVAGVCAFSHTLQHPAQLPEVLARAFALFGCTRPRPVHIEIPLDVLEMSAEGLDLRPRPLPAAPAPAPEAIDAAVALISNAKRPLILAGGGVRRAAEVLAALAERLQAPVALTTNARGLLAPEHPLLLDGVQSSAHGRELFAEADVVLAIGTELGETDYDFFGLGPLSFKAPLIRLDIDPMQVLGVQTATVGLLGDAGQGLRSLLARLPQRQAVAGWAGERVSRVNAIERAGWNAQQSRMQALLDTLRDHLPQPLIVGDSTQPVYQGALGYRAPTPNSWFNAGSGYGTLGYGL
;
A
#
# COMPACT_ATOMS: atom_id res chain seq x y z
N MET A 1 16.55 27.77 -22.60
CA MET A 1 17.22 26.50 -22.23
C MET A 1 16.45 25.89 -21.07
N PRO A 2 16.23 24.56 -21.06
CA PRO A 2 15.46 23.91 -19.99
C PRO A 2 16.19 24.08 -18.65
N ARG A 3 15.45 24.44 -17.61
CA ARG A 3 15.95 24.44 -16.22
C ARG A 3 15.73 23.09 -15.55
N CYS A 4 16.41 22.84 -14.43
CA CYS A 4 16.23 21.61 -13.64
C CYS A 4 14.76 21.34 -13.28
N ALA A 5 13.98 22.37 -12.94
CA ALA A 5 12.56 22.21 -12.63
C ALA A 5 11.72 21.72 -13.84
N GLN A 6 12.02 22.16 -15.06
CA GLN A 6 11.36 21.70 -16.28
C GLN A 6 11.76 20.27 -16.62
N ALA A 7 13.04 19.94 -16.47
CA ALA A 7 13.55 18.58 -16.65
C ALA A 7 12.91 17.59 -15.67
N LEU A 8 12.69 18.00 -14.42
CA LEU A 8 11.98 17.22 -13.41
C LEU A 8 10.56 16.87 -13.86
N VAL A 9 9.80 17.88 -14.27
CA VAL A 9 8.42 17.69 -14.72
C VAL A 9 8.35 16.75 -15.93
N GLN A 10 9.23 16.93 -16.93
CA GLN A 10 9.27 16.04 -18.10
C GLN A 10 9.63 14.60 -17.74
N LEU A 11 10.56 14.38 -16.81
CA LEU A 11 10.89 13.04 -16.33
C LEU A 11 9.72 12.40 -15.57
N LEU A 12 9.00 13.16 -14.73
CA LEU A 12 7.80 12.67 -14.04
C LEU A 12 6.72 12.23 -15.04
N GLU A 13 6.47 13.02 -16.09
CA GLU A 13 5.58 12.62 -17.20
C GLU A 13 6.06 11.33 -17.86
N GLY A 14 7.37 11.19 -18.10
CA GLY A 14 7.98 9.99 -18.64
C GLY A 14 7.76 8.74 -17.78
N TYR A 15 7.73 8.88 -16.46
CA TYR A 15 7.37 7.80 -15.52
C TYR A 15 5.86 7.59 -15.37
N GLY A 16 5.03 8.27 -16.18
CA GLY A 16 3.58 8.11 -16.18
C GLY A 16 2.87 8.83 -15.03
N VAL A 17 3.52 9.82 -14.41
CA VAL A 17 2.85 10.70 -13.44
C VAL A 17 1.85 11.56 -14.20
N GLU A 18 0.64 11.67 -13.66
CA GLU A 18 -0.45 12.45 -14.28
C GLU A 18 -0.91 13.60 -13.39
N THR A 19 -0.75 13.46 -12.06
CA THR A 19 -1.22 14.45 -11.08
C THR A 19 -0.14 14.69 -10.02
N VAL A 20 0.04 15.96 -9.65
CA VAL A 20 0.90 16.40 -8.55
C VAL A 20 0.09 17.24 -7.56
N PHE A 21 0.35 17.04 -6.26
CA PHE A 21 -0.34 17.72 -5.17
C PHE A 21 0.64 18.66 -4.45
N GLY A 22 0.25 19.91 -4.19
CA GLY A 22 1.18 20.83 -3.51
C GLY A 22 0.68 22.26 -3.43
N ILE A 23 1.30 23.07 -2.59
CA ILE A 23 0.91 24.47 -2.39
C ILE A 23 2.01 25.37 -2.96
N PRO A 24 1.66 26.33 -3.85
CA PRO A 24 2.64 27.25 -4.41
C PRO A 24 3.15 28.21 -3.33
N GLY A 25 4.44 28.49 -3.37
CA GLY A 25 5.10 29.45 -2.48
C GLY A 25 6.41 29.93 -3.08
N VAL A 26 7.04 30.91 -2.43
CA VAL A 26 8.26 31.56 -2.97
C VAL A 26 9.38 30.56 -3.23
N HIS A 27 9.57 29.58 -2.34
CA HIS A 27 10.62 28.56 -2.50
C HIS A 27 10.25 27.44 -3.50
N THR A 28 8.98 27.25 -3.84
CA THR A 28 8.56 26.24 -4.84
C THR A 28 8.32 26.83 -6.22
N VAL A 29 8.45 28.14 -6.41
CA VAL A 29 8.05 28.86 -7.63
C VAL A 29 8.65 28.27 -8.92
N GLU A 30 9.89 27.79 -8.89
CA GLU A 30 10.52 27.15 -10.06
C GLU A 30 9.86 25.82 -10.43
N LEU A 31 9.41 25.01 -9.45
CA LEU A 31 8.64 23.79 -9.71
C LEU A 31 7.35 24.12 -10.48
N TYR A 32 6.66 25.19 -10.08
CA TYR A 32 5.44 25.66 -10.74
C TYR A 32 5.69 26.26 -12.12
N ARG A 33 6.82 26.95 -12.31
CA ARG A 33 7.28 27.35 -13.65
C ARG A 33 7.54 26.13 -14.54
N GLY A 34 8.05 25.04 -13.97
CA GLY A 34 8.22 23.76 -14.66
C GLY A 34 6.91 23.11 -15.11
N LEU A 35 5.82 23.32 -14.36
CA LEU A 35 4.49 22.81 -14.70
C LEU A 35 3.84 23.55 -15.87
N HIS A 36 4.26 24.79 -16.15
CA HIS A 36 3.69 25.57 -17.26
C HIS A 36 3.99 24.89 -18.60
N GLY A 37 2.92 24.52 -19.34
CA GLY A 37 3.02 23.79 -20.60
C GLY A 37 3.19 22.27 -20.46
N SER A 38 3.21 21.74 -19.24
CA SER A 38 3.19 20.30 -18.98
C SER A 38 1.77 19.73 -19.06
N ARG A 39 1.68 18.40 -19.16
CA ARG A 39 0.45 17.59 -19.08
C ARG A 39 0.09 17.23 -17.64
N LEU A 40 0.98 17.47 -16.68
CA LEU A 40 0.72 17.18 -15.27
C LEU A 40 -0.40 18.08 -14.75
N LYS A 41 -1.42 17.45 -14.17
CA LYS A 41 -2.48 18.14 -13.44
C LYS A 41 -1.96 18.53 -12.06
N HIS A 42 -1.98 19.82 -11.73
CA HIS A 42 -1.69 20.28 -10.38
C HIS A 42 -2.97 20.44 -9.57
N ILE A 43 -2.96 19.94 -8.33
CA ILE A 43 -4.01 20.15 -7.35
C ILE A 43 -3.43 20.88 -6.14
N SER A 44 -3.99 22.05 -5.82
CA SER A 44 -3.58 22.85 -4.66
C SER A 44 -4.50 22.60 -3.46
N PRO A 45 -4.05 21.88 -2.42
CA PRO A 45 -4.79 21.81 -1.16
C PRO A 45 -4.60 23.10 -0.34
N ARG A 46 -5.18 23.12 0.86
CA ARG A 46 -5.04 24.22 1.84
C ARG A 46 -4.09 23.93 2.98
N HIS A 47 -3.51 22.72 3.01
CA HIS A 47 -2.50 22.29 3.97
C HIS A 47 -1.62 21.20 3.34
N GLU A 48 -0.31 21.17 3.64
CA GLU A 48 0.61 20.16 3.07
C GLU A 48 0.30 18.74 3.54
N GLN A 49 -0.28 18.59 4.74
CA GLN A 49 -0.85 17.33 5.20
C GLN A 49 -1.92 16.82 4.21
N GLY A 50 -2.82 17.70 3.76
CA GLY A 50 -3.80 17.39 2.73
C GLY A 50 -3.15 17.02 1.41
N ALA A 51 -2.04 17.67 1.01
CA ALA A 51 -1.29 17.27 -0.18
C ALA A 51 -0.81 15.80 -0.07
N GLY A 52 -0.25 15.44 1.09
CA GLY A 52 0.20 14.08 1.36
C GLY A 52 -0.95 13.06 1.36
N PHE A 53 -2.08 13.34 2.02
CA PHE A 53 -3.23 12.42 2.01
C PHE A 53 -3.88 12.29 0.65
N MET A 54 -3.96 13.37 -0.14
CA MET A 54 -4.42 13.30 -1.52
C MET A 54 -3.50 12.42 -2.38
N ALA A 55 -2.18 12.51 -2.20
CA ALA A 55 -1.23 11.65 -2.88
C ALA A 55 -1.34 10.18 -2.45
N ASP A 56 -1.55 9.91 -1.16
CA ASP A 56 -1.79 8.55 -0.64
C ASP A 56 -3.08 7.96 -1.25
N GLY A 57 -4.19 8.69 -1.15
CA GLY A 57 -5.48 8.28 -1.70
C GLY A 57 -5.43 8.10 -3.22
N TYR A 58 -4.75 9.00 -3.95
CA TYR A 58 -4.50 8.86 -5.38
C TYR A 58 -3.74 7.56 -5.67
N ALA A 59 -2.72 7.25 -4.87
CA ALA A 59 -1.91 6.07 -5.11
C ALA A 59 -2.68 4.76 -4.92
N ARG A 60 -3.55 4.72 -3.91
CA ARG A 60 -4.44 3.58 -3.69
C ARG A 60 -5.48 3.45 -4.79
N ALA A 61 -6.21 4.53 -5.07
CA ALA A 61 -7.30 4.53 -6.03
C ALA A 61 -6.84 4.21 -7.46
N SER A 62 -5.70 4.76 -7.88
CA SER A 62 -5.19 4.63 -9.25
C SER A 62 -4.21 3.47 -9.44
N GLY A 63 -3.60 2.97 -8.36
CA GLY A 63 -2.47 2.03 -8.42
C GLY A 63 -1.16 2.64 -8.93
N LYS A 64 -1.09 3.96 -9.15
CA LYS A 64 0.10 4.70 -9.58
C LYS A 64 0.76 5.42 -8.39
N PRO A 65 2.05 5.77 -8.41
CA PRO A 65 2.64 6.55 -7.33
C PRO A 65 1.99 7.93 -7.15
N GLY A 66 1.72 8.32 -5.91
CA GLY A 66 1.27 9.69 -5.58
C GLY A 66 2.45 10.64 -5.49
N VAL A 67 2.34 11.85 -6.05
CA VAL A 67 3.47 12.80 -6.11
C VAL A 67 3.12 14.13 -5.46
N CYS A 68 3.97 14.59 -4.54
CA CYS A 68 3.82 15.85 -3.82
C CYS A 68 4.92 16.85 -4.17
N PHE A 69 4.56 18.12 -4.36
CA PHE A 69 5.47 19.26 -4.36
C PHE A 69 5.33 20.05 -3.07
N ILE A 70 6.37 20.03 -2.24
CA ILE A 70 6.34 20.57 -0.88
C ILE A 70 7.37 21.66 -0.71
N ILE A 71 6.98 22.72 -0.02
CA ILE A 71 7.89 23.81 0.31
C ILE A 71 8.83 23.41 1.45
N SER A 72 10.03 23.99 1.45
CA SER A 72 10.99 23.88 2.57
C SER A 72 10.38 24.26 3.92
N GLY A 73 11.00 23.83 5.01
CA GLY A 73 10.66 24.28 6.35
C GLY A 73 9.29 23.82 6.83
N PRO A 74 8.35 24.73 7.13
CA PRO A 74 7.04 24.36 7.69
C PRO A 74 6.25 23.39 6.81
N GLY A 75 6.40 23.45 5.48
CA GLY A 75 5.73 22.50 4.58
C GLY A 75 6.13 21.05 4.85
N MET A 76 7.39 20.83 5.22
CA MET A 76 7.90 19.50 5.54
C MET A 76 7.44 18.98 6.88
N THR A 77 7.38 19.87 7.89
CA THR A 77 6.81 19.50 9.19
C THR A 77 5.31 19.26 9.08
N ASN A 78 4.62 19.90 8.13
CA ASN A 78 3.18 19.70 7.89
C ASN A 78 2.85 18.39 7.15
N ILE A 79 3.66 17.96 6.18
CA ILE A 79 3.41 16.72 5.42
C ILE A 79 3.79 15.44 6.19
N ILE A 80 4.67 15.55 7.20
CA ILE A 80 5.30 14.37 7.82
C ILE A 80 4.29 13.32 8.34
N THR A 81 3.13 13.75 8.85
CA THR A 81 2.08 12.83 9.29
C THR A 81 1.52 12.00 8.14
N ALA A 82 1.30 12.62 6.98
CA ALA A 82 0.83 11.91 5.79
C ALA A 82 1.89 10.97 5.22
N MET A 83 3.17 11.35 5.30
CA MET A 83 4.28 10.42 5.00
C MET A 83 4.29 9.25 5.98
N GLY A 84 4.03 9.46 7.27
CA GLY A 84 3.93 8.38 8.26
C GLY A 84 2.82 7.38 7.95
N GLN A 85 1.63 7.88 7.59
CA GLN A 85 0.51 7.03 7.17
C GLN A 85 0.87 6.21 5.92
N ALA A 86 1.37 6.87 4.87
CA ALA A 86 1.78 6.23 3.64
C ALA A 86 2.93 5.25 3.84
N TYR A 87 3.85 5.56 4.77
CA TYR A 87 4.89 4.64 5.20
C TYR A 87 4.21 3.40 5.75
N ALA A 88 3.47 3.47 6.85
CA ALA A 88 2.86 2.32 7.52
C ALA A 88 2.12 1.38 6.56
N ASP A 89 1.27 1.93 5.70
CA ASP A 89 0.41 1.15 4.77
C ASP A 89 1.09 0.71 3.46
N SER A 90 2.38 1.00 3.33
CA SER A 90 3.19 0.63 2.18
C SER A 90 2.71 1.26 0.87
N VAL A 91 2.50 2.58 0.90
CA VAL A 91 2.00 3.37 -0.23
C VAL A 91 3.16 3.98 -1.01
N PRO A 92 3.18 3.84 -2.35
CA PRO A 92 4.20 4.47 -3.19
C PRO A 92 3.93 5.98 -3.30
N MET A 93 4.67 6.76 -2.52
CA MET A 93 4.57 8.23 -2.49
C MET A 93 5.92 8.86 -2.81
N LEU A 94 5.96 9.82 -3.73
CA LEU A 94 7.13 10.62 -4.03
C LEU A 94 6.92 12.04 -3.52
N VAL A 95 7.68 12.43 -2.51
CA VAL A 95 7.70 13.80 -1.98
C VAL A 95 8.91 14.53 -2.55
N ILE A 96 8.66 15.49 -3.41
CA ILE A 96 9.69 16.40 -3.91
C ILE A 96 9.56 17.71 -3.15
N SER A 97 10.61 18.05 -2.42
CA SER A 97 10.65 19.27 -1.63
C SER A 97 11.71 20.23 -2.13
N THR A 98 11.56 21.49 -1.74
CA THR A 98 12.64 22.47 -1.87
C THR A 98 13.40 22.61 -0.56
N CYS A 99 14.63 23.10 -0.62
CA CYS A 99 15.38 23.55 0.55
C CYS A 99 16.12 24.84 0.23
N ASN A 100 16.70 25.48 1.25
CA ASN A 100 17.54 26.66 1.05
C ASN A 100 18.70 26.38 0.07
N ARG A 101 19.24 27.46 -0.51
CA ARG A 101 20.38 27.40 -1.43
C ARG A 101 21.56 26.68 -0.79
N ARG A 102 22.34 25.95 -1.60
CA ARG A 102 23.43 25.08 -1.11
C ARG A 102 24.42 25.80 -0.20
N GLU A 103 24.77 27.05 -0.51
CA GLU A 103 25.69 27.89 0.27
C GLU A 103 25.16 28.27 1.66
N HIS A 104 23.85 28.13 1.91
CA HIS A 104 23.21 28.46 3.18
C HIS A 104 22.82 27.22 4.01
N LEU A 105 22.98 26.01 3.45
CA LEU A 105 22.49 24.79 4.10
C LEU A 105 23.24 24.55 5.42
N ARG A 106 22.47 24.35 6.50
CA ARG A 106 22.94 23.90 7.82
C ARG A 106 23.86 24.89 8.54
N LEU A 107 23.86 26.16 8.14
CA LEU A 107 24.66 27.20 8.79
C LEU A 107 23.93 27.83 9.98
N GLY A 108 22.60 27.72 10.07
CA GLY A 108 21.83 28.24 11.19
C GLY A 108 21.77 29.77 11.23
N HIS A 109 21.81 30.40 10.06
CA HIS A 109 21.83 31.86 9.94
C HIS A 109 20.43 32.50 10.02
N GLY A 110 19.37 31.71 10.20
CA GLY A 110 18.00 32.20 10.33
C GLY A 110 17.36 32.51 8.98
N HIS A 111 17.74 31.80 7.91
CA HIS A 111 17.11 31.98 6.61
C HIS A 111 15.63 31.57 6.67
N LEU A 112 14.81 32.18 5.81
CA LEU A 112 13.39 31.82 5.70
C LEU A 112 13.26 30.30 5.49
N HIS A 113 12.39 29.66 6.27
CA HIS A 113 12.13 28.21 6.20
C HIS A 113 13.36 27.31 6.44
N GLU A 114 14.40 27.81 7.12
CA GLU A 114 15.56 27.01 7.48
C GLU A 114 15.18 25.90 8.48
N LEU A 115 15.57 24.67 8.14
CA LEU A 115 15.57 23.52 9.04
C LEU A 115 17.00 23.05 9.26
N PRO A 116 17.36 22.57 10.46
CA PRO A 116 18.69 22.02 10.72
C PRO A 116 19.05 20.88 9.78
N ASP A 117 18.10 19.95 9.56
CA ASP A 117 18.25 18.85 8.63
C ASP A 117 16.89 18.28 8.21
N GLN A 118 16.45 18.61 7.00
CA GLN A 118 15.20 18.10 6.44
C GLN A 118 15.25 16.58 6.19
N ARG A 119 16.42 16.01 5.90
CA ARG A 119 16.56 14.57 5.65
C ARG A 119 16.47 13.79 6.95
N ALA A 120 17.08 14.31 8.01
CA ALA A 120 16.94 13.72 9.34
C ALA A 120 15.49 13.76 9.82
N LEU A 121 14.77 14.86 9.55
CA LEU A 121 13.34 14.99 9.87
C LEU A 121 12.51 13.85 9.26
N VAL A 122 12.73 13.52 7.98
CA VAL A 122 11.90 12.51 7.27
C VAL A 122 12.42 11.09 7.36
N ALA A 123 13.59 10.85 7.97
CA ALA A 123 14.29 9.55 7.93
C ALA A 123 13.46 8.38 8.50
N GLY A 124 12.56 8.64 9.45
CA GLY A 124 11.68 7.62 10.04
C GLY A 124 10.42 7.31 9.23
N VAL A 125 10.10 8.13 8.21
CA VAL A 125 8.84 8.02 7.43
C VAL A 125 9.07 7.96 5.93
N CYS A 126 10.29 7.65 5.48
CA CYS A 126 10.60 7.38 4.09
C CYS A 126 11.61 6.22 3.98
N ALA A 127 11.57 5.46 2.88
CA ALA A 127 12.57 4.43 2.61
C ALA A 127 13.87 5.01 2.05
N PHE A 128 13.79 6.18 1.42
CA PHE A 128 14.90 6.82 0.74
C PHE A 128 14.72 8.34 0.75
N SER A 129 15.81 9.05 1.03
CA SER A 129 15.85 10.52 1.04
C SER A 129 17.16 11.00 0.40
N HIS A 130 17.07 11.90 -0.57
CA HIS A 130 18.22 12.41 -1.32
C HIS A 130 18.15 13.92 -1.55
N THR A 131 19.25 14.64 -1.29
CA THR A 131 19.40 16.05 -1.70
C THR A 131 20.05 16.11 -3.08
N LEU A 132 19.33 16.61 -4.08
CA LEU A 132 19.83 16.80 -5.43
C LEU A 132 20.85 17.95 -5.45
N GLN A 133 22.11 17.65 -5.78
CA GLN A 133 23.20 18.65 -5.79
C GLN A 133 23.46 19.23 -7.18
N HIS A 134 23.03 18.53 -8.24
CA HIS A 134 23.20 18.95 -9.62
C HIS A 134 22.11 18.33 -10.52
N PRO A 135 21.60 19.04 -11.56
CA PRO A 135 20.53 18.53 -12.43
C PRO A 135 20.83 17.19 -13.11
N ALA A 136 22.11 16.91 -13.41
CA ALA A 136 22.54 15.65 -14.03
C ALA A 136 22.23 14.38 -13.21
N GLN A 137 21.97 14.51 -11.91
CA GLN A 137 21.61 13.40 -11.04
C GLN A 137 20.13 12.99 -11.20
N LEU A 138 19.30 13.87 -11.76
CA LEU A 138 17.85 13.76 -11.76
C LEU A 138 17.33 12.47 -12.43
N PRO A 139 17.82 12.05 -13.62
CA PRO A 139 17.35 10.79 -14.23
C PRO A 139 17.63 9.57 -13.37
N GLU A 140 18.77 9.54 -12.65
CA GLU A 140 19.13 8.42 -11.77
C GLU A 140 18.28 8.40 -10.50
N VAL A 141 18.17 9.54 -9.81
CA VAL A 141 17.50 9.62 -8.51
C VAL A 141 16.01 9.30 -8.67
N LEU A 142 15.37 9.77 -9.75
CA LEU A 142 13.99 9.38 -10.06
C LEU A 142 13.89 7.89 -10.42
N ALA A 143 14.78 7.35 -11.25
CA ALA A 143 14.76 5.91 -11.57
C ALA A 143 14.83 5.04 -10.32
N ARG A 144 15.68 5.43 -9.36
CA ARG A 144 15.80 4.75 -8.05
C ARG A 144 14.50 4.84 -7.25
N ALA A 145 13.87 6.01 -7.18
CA ALA A 145 12.59 6.18 -6.50
C ALA A 145 11.50 5.26 -7.08
N PHE A 146 11.34 5.25 -8.40
CA PHE A 146 10.33 4.41 -9.08
C PHE A 146 10.67 2.91 -9.01
N ALA A 147 11.94 2.53 -9.03
CA ALA A 147 12.35 1.14 -8.82
C ALA A 147 11.95 0.63 -7.42
N LEU A 148 12.10 1.46 -6.37
CA LEU A 148 11.70 1.09 -5.00
C LEU A 148 10.20 0.81 -4.90
N PHE A 149 9.36 1.61 -5.56
CA PHE A 149 7.91 1.40 -5.60
C PHE A 149 7.49 0.07 -6.23
N GLY A 150 8.29 -0.47 -7.16
CA GLY A 150 7.96 -1.71 -7.88
C GLY A 150 8.61 -2.97 -7.32
N CYS A 151 9.83 -2.85 -6.78
CA CYS A 151 10.72 -3.99 -6.52
C CYS A 151 10.94 -4.27 -5.04
N THR A 152 10.45 -3.40 -4.16
CA THR A 152 10.55 -3.55 -2.71
C THR A 152 9.19 -3.30 -2.08
N ARG A 153 9.09 -3.41 -0.76
CA ARG A 153 7.93 -2.92 -0.03
C ARG A 153 7.80 -1.41 -0.27
N PRO A 154 6.75 -0.94 -0.98
CA PRO A 154 6.65 0.47 -1.32
C PRO A 154 6.54 1.31 -0.05
N ARG A 155 7.22 2.46 -0.02
CA ARG A 155 7.18 3.44 1.06
C ARG A 155 7.37 4.84 0.44
N PRO A 156 7.11 5.92 1.19
CA PRO A 156 7.47 7.25 0.74
C PRO A 156 8.96 7.36 0.39
N VAL A 157 9.23 8.12 -0.66
CA VAL A 157 10.56 8.52 -1.10
C VAL A 157 10.60 10.04 -1.10
N HIS A 158 11.68 10.61 -0.57
CA HIS A 158 11.91 12.04 -0.50
C HIS A 158 13.06 12.48 -1.40
N ILE A 159 12.83 13.49 -2.23
CA ILE A 159 13.87 14.16 -3.02
C ILE A 159 13.83 15.64 -2.67
N GLU A 160 14.87 16.11 -2.00
CA GLU A 160 15.06 17.51 -1.65
C GLU A 160 15.88 18.21 -2.74
N ILE A 161 15.45 19.38 -3.22
CA ILE A 161 16.14 20.14 -4.26
C ILE A 161 16.41 21.58 -3.76
N PRO A 162 17.68 22.00 -3.62
CA PRO A 162 18.04 23.38 -3.30
C PRO A 162 17.53 24.38 -4.35
N LEU A 163 17.17 25.59 -3.90
CA LEU A 163 16.66 26.65 -4.79
C LEU A 163 17.61 26.94 -5.96
N ASP A 164 18.91 27.03 -5.69
CA ASP A 164 19.91 27.32 -6.73
C ASP A 164 20.02 26.19 -7.75
N VAL A 165 19.79 24.94 -7.33
CA VAL A 165 19.81 23.77 -8.23
C VAL A 165 18.57 23.73 -9.13
N LEU A 166 17.40 24.15 -8.64
CA LEU A 166 16.18 24.23 -9.46
C LEU A 166 16.34 25.19 -10.65
N GLU A 167 17.12 26.25 -10.46
CA GLU A 167 17.37 27.30 -11.45
C GLU A 167 18.48 26.93 -12.46
N MET A 168 19.31 25.94 -12.14
CA MET A 168 20.41 25.51 -13.01
C MET A 168 19.93 25.03 -14.38
N SER A 169 20.78 25.23 -15.38
CA SER A 169 20.56 24.67 -16.72
C SER A 169 20.54 23.15 -16.67
N ALA A 170 19.55 22.57 -17.35
CA ALA A 170 19.40 21.14 -17.61
C ALA A 170 19.62 20.82 -19.09
N GLU A 171 20.31 21.70 -19.82
CA GLU A 171 20.64 21.49 -21.22
C GLU A 171 21.50 20.23 -21.41
N GLY A 172 21.17 19.44 -22.44
CA GLY A 172 21.87 18.20 -22.78
C GLY A 172 21.52 16.99 -21.90
N LEU A 173 20.61 17.11 -20.93
CA LEU A 173 20.15 15.96 -20.17
C LEU A 173 19.28 15.02 -21.02
N ASP A 174 19.50 13.71 -20.88
CA ASP A 174 18.58 12.70 -21.37
C ASP A 174 17.38 12.60 -20.42
N LEU A 175 16.23 13.07 -20.90
CA LEU A 175 14.98 13.14 -20.13
C LEU A 175 14.06 11.94 -20.38
N ARG A 176 14.56 10.87 -21.00
CA ARG A 176 13.83 9.61 -21.10
C ARG A 176 13.85 8.89 -19.75
N PRO A 177 12.72 8.30 -19.31
CA PRO A 177 12.69 7.46 -18.11
C PRO A 177 13.65 6.28 -18.29
N ARG A 178 14.41 5.97 -17.24
CA ARG A 178 15.31 4.80 -17.28
C ARG A 178 14.48 3.52 -17.16
N PRO A 179 14.89 2.41 -17.81
CA PRO A 179 14.26 1.12 -17.61
C PRO A 179 14.27 0.70 -16.13
N LEU A 180 13.11 0.29 -15.62
CA LEU A 180 12.96 -0.18 -14.24
C LEU A 180 13.19 -1.70 -14.17
N PRO A 181 13.80 -2.21 -13.08
CA PRO A 181 13.93 -3.64 -12.87
C PRO A 181 12.57 -4.32 -12.66
N ALA A 182 12.51 -5.63 -12.92
CA ALA A 182 11.33 -6.43 -12.62
C ALA A 182 11.23 -6.73 -11.12
N ALA A 183 10.00 -6.90 -10.63
CA ALA A 183 9.77 -7.30 -9.25
C ALA A 183 10.36 -8.70 -8.97
N PRO A 184 10.94 -8.94 -7.78
CA PRO A 184 11.59 -10.19 -7.45
C PRO A 184 10.61 -11.37 -7.41
N ALA A 185 11.06 -12.56 -7.80
CA ALA A 185 10.30 -13.79 -7.68
C ALA A 185 10.89 -14.69 -6.58
N PRO A 186 10.07 -15.47 -5.85
CA PRO A 186 10.59 -16.44 -4.90
C PRO A 186 11.48 -17.49 -5.56
N ALA A 187 12.48 -17.97 -4.80
CA ALA A 187 13.37 -19.02 -5.26
C ALA A 187 12.59 -20.31 -5.61
N PRO A 188 12.93 -21.00 -6.72
CA PRO A 188 12.22 -22.21 -7.14
C PRO A 188 12.12 -23.29 -6.06
N GLU A 189 13.18 -23.49 -5.27
CA GLU A 189 13.26 -24.50 -4.21
C GLU A 189 12.33 -24.16 -3.04
N ALA A 190 12.17 -22.86 -2.73
CA ALA A 190 11.24 -22.41 -1.72
C ALA A 190 9.78 -22.62 -2.18
N ILE A 191 9.49 -22.38 -3.47
CA ILE A 191 8.20 -22.72 -4.07
C ILE A 191 7.95 -24.23 -3.97
N ASP A 192 8.93 -25.08 -4.28
CA ASP A 192 8.77 -26.54 -4.20
C ASP A 192 8.47 -27.01 -2.76
N ALA A 193 9.15 -26.43 -1.77
CA ALA A 193 8.87 -26.71 -0.37
C ALA A 193 7.43 -26.31 0.04
N ALA A 194 6.96 -25.15 -0.42
CA ALA A 194 5.57 -24.72 -0.20
C ALA A 194 4.56 -25.64 -0.90
N VAL A 195 4.83 -26.02 -2.15
CA VAL A 195 3.97 -26.95 -2.93
C VAL A 195 3.86 -28.30 -2.23
N ALA A 196 4.95 -28.82 -1.66
CA ALA A 196 4.94 -30.09 -0.93
C ALA A 196 4.02 -30.08 0.29
N LEU A 197 4.01 -28.96 1.05
CA LEU A 197 3.09 -28.78 2.18
C LEU A 197 1.64 -28.66 1.71
N ILE A 198 1.39 -27.81 0.71
CA ILE A 198 0.03 -27.51 0.22
C ILE A 198 -0.62 -28.73 -0.44
N SER A 199 0.15 -29.52 -1.21
CA SER A 199 -0.38 -30.66 -1.97
C SER A 199 -1.00 -31.74 -1.08
N ASN A 200 -0.57 -31.83 0.18
CA ASN A 200 -1.09 -32.80 1.15
C ASN A 200 -2.17 -32.23 2.07
N ALA A 201 -2.41 -30.92 2.02
CA ALA A 201 -3.38 -30.24 2.88
C ALA A 201 -4.78 -30.79 2.60
N LYS A 202 -5.65 -30.84 3.61
CA LYS A 202 -7.08 -31.12 3.49
C LYS A 202 -7.94 -29.90 3.81
N ARG A 203 -7.41 -28.90 4.51
CA ARG A 203 -8.12 -27.69 4.91
C ARG A 203 -7.19 -26.47 4.76
N PRO A 204 -6.82 -26.12 3.51
CA PRO A 204 -5.97 -24.96 3.26
C PRO A 204 -6.75 -23.68 3.54
N LEU A 205 -6.07 -22.69 4.08
CA LEU A 205 -6.60 -21.36 4.36
C LEU A 205 -5.66 -20.31 3.77
N ILE A 206 -6.23 -19.26 3.17
CA ILE A 206 -5.48 -18.12 2.64
C ILE A 206 -5.77 -16.88 3.48
N LEU A 207 -4.71 -16.22 3.95
CA LEU A 207 -4.71 -14.92 4.59
C LEU A 207 -4.02 -13.94 3.64
N ALA A 208 -4.79 -13.12 2.92
CA ALA A 208 -4.25 -12.21 1.91
C ALA A 208 -4.32 -10.76 2.38
N GLY A 209 -3.17 -10.07 2.30
CA GLY A 209 -3.03 -8.67 2.67
C GLY A 209 -2.84 -7.74 1.47
N GLY A 210 -2.57 -6.47 1.78
CA GLY A 210 -2.40 -5.40 0.78
C GLY A 210 -1.27 -5.65 -0.23
N GLY A 211 -0.30 -6.52 0.08
CA GLY A 211 0.73 -6.91 -0.90
C GLY A 211 0.17 -7.63 -2.13
N VAL A 212 -1.06 -8.16 -2.06
CA VAL A 212 -1.71 -8.90 -3.16
C VAL A 212 -2.52 -7.98 -4.10
N ARG A 213 -2.56 -6.66 -3.84
CA ARG A 213 -3.43 -5.71 -4.57
C ARG A 213 -3.33 -5.76 -6.09
N ARG A 214 -2.14 -6.08 -6.65
CA ARG A 214 -1.88 -6.17 -8.10
C ARG A 214 -2.06 -7.60 -8.67
N ALA A 215 -2.62 -8.51 -7.88
CA ALA A 215 -2.64 -9.95 -8.16
C ALA A 215 -4.00 -10.59 -7.79
N ALA A 216 -5.09 -9.82 -7.88
CA ALA A 216 -6.45 -10.28 -7.54
C ALA A 216 -6.88 -11.53 -8.34
N GLU A 217 -6.68 -11.53 -9.66
CA GLU A 217 -7.07 -12.65 -10.53
C GLU A 217 -6.35 -13.95 -10.18
N VAL A 218 -5.03 -13.89 -9.94
CA VAL A 218 -4.26 -15.09 -9.58
C VAL A 218 -4.54 -15.53 -8.15
N LEU A 219 -4.88 -14.61 -7.23
CA LEU A 219 -5.35 -14.96 -5.90
C LEU A 219 -6.67 -15.75 -5.98
N ALA A 220 -7.64 -15.27 -6.75
CA ALA A 220 -8.92 -15.95 -6.96
C ALA A 220 -8.71 -17.34 -7.57
N ALA A 221 -7.90 -17.43 -8.64
CA ALA A 221 -7.58 -18.71 -9.27
C ALA A 221 -6.88 -19.68 -8.31
N LEU A 222 -6.00 -19.21 -7.43
CA LEU A 222 -5.37 -20.05 -6.42
C LEU A 222 -6.37 -20.51 -5.34
N ALA A 223 -7.25 -19.62 -4.89
CA ALA A 223 -8.30 -19.96 -3.93
C ALA A 223 -9.21 -21.06 -4.48
N GLU A 224 -9.67 -20.93 -5.71
CA GLU A 224 -10.47 -21.93 -6.42
C GLU A 224 -9.71 -23.23 -6.68
N ARG A 225 -8.44 -23.13 -7.08
CA ARG A 225 -7.55 -24.29 -7.28
C ARG A 225 -7.44 -25.13 -6.03
N LEU A 226 -7.35 -24.49 -4.86
CA LEU A 226 -7.17 -25.13 -3.56
C LEU A 226 -8.48 -25.40 -2.82
N GLN A 227 -9.60 -24.83 -3.28
CA GLN A 227 -10.85 -24.77 -2.53
C GLN A 227 -10.62 -24.21 -1.11
N ALA A 228 -9.82 -23.15 -1.02
CA ALA A 228 -9.35 -22.57 0.24
C ALA A 228 -10.19 -21.33 0.61
N PRO A 229 -10.77 -21.27 1.82
CA PRO A 229 -11.29 -20.03 2.37
C PRO A 229 -10.24 -18.90 2.33
N VAL A 230 -10.68 -17.68 2.04
CA VAL A 230 -9.83 -16.50 1.91
C VAL A 230 -10.28 -15.42 2.88
N ALA A 231 -9.39 -15.04 3.79
CA ALA A 231 -9.56 -13.88 4.65
C ALA A 231 -8.73 -12.71 4.07
N LEU A 232 -9.40 -11.59 3.77
CA LEU A 232 -8.78 -10.38 3.23
C LEU A 232 -8.58 -9.35 4.33
N THR A 233 -7.35 -8.86 4.53
CA THR A 233 -7.13 -7.72 5.42
C THR A 233 -7.84 -6.47 4.92
N THR A 234 -7.92 -5.43 5.75
CA THR A 234 -8.53 -4.15 5.40
C THR A 234 -8.02 -3.59 4.07
N ASN A 235 -6.70 -3.64 3.88
CA ASN A 235 -6.00 -3.16 2.69
C ASN A 235 -6.09 -4.12 1.47
N ALA A 236 -6.74 -5.27 1.61
CA ALA A 236 -6.91 -6.30 0.59
C ALA A 236 -8.37 -6.50 0.18
N ARG A 237 -9.30 -5.70 0.71
CA ARG A 237 -10.73 -5.80 0.37
C ARG A 237 -10.96 -5.53 -1.11
N GLY A 238 -11.87 -6.31 -1.70
CA GLY A 238 -12.20 -6.24 -3.12
C GLY A 238 -11.29 -7.08 -4.04
N LEU A 239 -10.30 -7.81 -3.51
CA LEU A 239 -9.51 -8.74 -4.32
C LEU A 239 -10.27 -10.02 -4.71
N LEU A 240 -11.36 -10.34 -4.00
CA LEU A 240 -12.35 -11.32 -4.43
C LEU A 240 -13.68 -10.60 -4.62
N ALA A 241 -14.45 -11.03 -5.61
CA ALA A 241 -15.80 -10.51 -5.84
C ALA A 241 -16.69 -10.69 -4.59
N PRO A 242 -17.66 -9.79 -4.33
CA PRO A 242 -18.52 -9.90 -3.16
C PRO A 242 -19.25 -11.24 -3.03
N GLU A 243 -19.62 -11.88 -4.14
CA GLU A 243 -20.36 -13.15 -4.17
C GLU A 243 -19.43 -14.37 -4.16
N HIS A 244 -18.11 -14.18 -4.13
CA HIS A 244 -17.16 -15.27 -4.25
C HIS A 244 -17.35 -16.29 -3.10
N PRO A 245 -17.57 -17.58 -3.38
CA PRO A 245 -17.98 -18.56 -2.38
C PRO A 245 -16.92 -18.82 -1.30
N LEU A 246 -15.66 -18.49 -1.58
CA LEU A 246 -14.54 -18.66 -0.65
C LEU A 246 -14.21 -17.41 0.18
N LEU A 247 -14.94 -16.31 0.02
CA LEU A 247 -14.64 -15.04 0.71
C LEU A 247 -15.21 -15.02 2.15
N LEU A 248 -14.34 -14.82 3.14
CA LEU A 248 -14.71 -14.60 4.53
C LEU A 248 -15.00 -13.12 4.83
N ASP A 249 -16.01 -12.85 5.65
CA ASP A 249 -16.44 -11.51 6.06
C ASP A 249 -15.66 -11.00 7.27
N GLY A 250 -14.43 -10.49 7.07
CA GLY A 250 -13.68 -9.77 8.11
C GLY A 250 -13.53 -10.51 9.46
N VAL A 251 -13.51 -11.84 9.40
CA VAL A 251 -13.59 -12.74 10.57
C VAL A 251 -12.27 -12.89 11.31
N GLN A 252 -11.17 -12.31 10.80
CA GLN A 252 -9.81 -12.56 11.28
C GLN A 252 -9.64 -12.32 12.78
N SER A 253 -10.36 -11.34 13.30
CA SER A 253 -10.31 -10.93 14.71
C SER A 253 -11.36 -11.61 15.59
N SER A 254 -12.33 -12.34 15.01
CA SER A 254 -13.46 -12.92 15.75
C SER A 254 -13.16 -14.32 16.27
N ALA A 255 -13.87 -14.76 17.32
CA ALA A 255 -13.75 -16.11 17.86
C ALA A 255 -14.04 -17.19 16.80
N HIS A 256 -15.08 -17.04 15.97
CA HIS A 256 -15.42 -18.02 14.94
C HIS A 256 -14.37 -18.07 13.82
N GLY A 257 -13.74 -16.93 13.49
CA GLY A 257 -12.59 -16.90 12.59
C GLY A 257 -11.37 -17.59 13.20
N ARG A 258 -11.08 -17.38 14.48
CA ARG A 258 -10.00 -18.11 15.19
C ARG A 258 -10.24 -19.62 15.22
N GLU A 259 -11.48 -20.07 15.40
CA GLU A 259 -11.86 -21.49 15.28
C GLU A 259 -11.61 -22.04 13.88
N LEU A 260 -12.03 -21.32 12.83
CA LEU A 260 -11.73 -21.68 11.45
C LEU A 260 -10.22 -21.80 11.19
N PHE A 261 -9.43 -20.86 11.72
CA PHE A 261 -7.98 -20.84 11.54
C PHE A 261 -7.31 -22.01 12.27
N ALA A 262 -7.86 -22.43 13.42
CA ALA A 262 -7.38 -23.59 14.15
C ALA A 262 -7.74 -24.94 13.48
N GLU A 263 -8.80 -24.98 12.67
CA GLU A 263 -9.18 -26.15 11.87
C GLU A 263 -8.31 -26.33 10.63
N ALA A 264 -7.72 -25.24 10.12
CA ALA A 264 -6.84 -25.28 8.95
C ALA A 264 -5.66 -26.22 9.20
N ASP A 265 -5.20 -26.90 8.16
CA ASP A 265 -4.02 -27.78 8.23
C ASP A 265 -2.81 -27.27 7.42
N VAL A 266 -2.99 -26.22 6.62
CA VAL A 266 -1.93 -25.35 6.09
C VAL A 266 -2.49 -23.93 5.95
N VAL A 267 -1.70 -22.93 6.34
CA VAL A 267 -2.06 -21.51 6.19
C VAL A 267 -1.09 -20.81 5.23
N LEU A 268 -1.62 -20.15 4.22
CA LEU A 268 -0.86 -19.29 3.31
C LEU A 268 -1.11 -17.84 3.67
N ALA A 269 -0.13 -17.19 4.29
CA ALA A 269 -0.18 -15.76 4.60
C ALA A 269 0.63 -14.98 3.55
N ILE A 270 -0.06 -14.19 2.73
CA ILE A 270 0.50 -13.57 1.52
C ILE A 270 0.36 -12.05 1.60
N GLY A 271 1.48 -11.33 1.53
CA GLY A 271 1.53 -9.87 1.47
C GLY A 271 0.82 -9.19 2.65
N THR A 272 0.92 -9.78 3.84
CA THR A 272 0.26 -9.34 5.07
C THR A 272 1.25 -9.30 6.22
N GLU A 273 1.11 -8.35 7.13
CA GLU A 273 1.98 -8.22 8.32
C GLU A 273 1.51 -9.11 9.47
N LEU A 274 0.32 -9.72 9.35
CA LEU A 274 -0.38 -10.39 10.46
C LEU A 274 -0.53 -9.46 11.70
N GLY A 275 -0.66 -8.16 11.43
CA GLY A 275 -0.71 -7.12 12.46
C GLY A 275 -1.99 -7.17 13.30
N GLU A 276 -1.87 -6.68 14.54
CA GLU A 276 -2.94 -6.67 15.54
C GLU A 276 -4.22 -6.00 15.03
N THR A 277 -4.12 -4.90 14.28
CA THR A 277 -5.29 -4.13 13.83
C THR A 277 -6.18 -4.87 12.82
N ASP A 278 -5.66 -5.88 12.12
CA ASP A 278 -6.46 -6.74 11.23
C ASP A 278 -6.84 -8.07 11.90
N TYR A 279 -5.98 -8.61 12.76
CA TYR A 279 -6.12 -9.97 13.27
C TYR A 279 -6.50 -10.09 14.74
N ASP A 280 -6.41 -9.04 15.54
CA ASP A 280 -6.76 -9.02 16.96
C ASP A 280 -7.51 -7.74 17.39
N PHE A 281 -8.38 -7.22 16.52
CA PHE A 281 -9.15 -6.00 16.76
C PHE A 281 -10.00 -6.05 18.05
N PHE A 282 -10.41 -7.24 18.49
CA PHE A 282 -11.21 -7.44 19.72
C PHE A 282 -10.37 -7.83 20.95
N GLY A 283 -9.03 -7.86 20.86
CA GLY A 283 -8.15 -8.19 21.98
C GLY A 283 -8.34 -9.60 22.53
N LEU A 284 -8.58 -10.58 21.64
CA LEU A 284 -8.65 -12.00 21.99
C LEU A 284 -7.26 -12.61 22.23
N GLY A 285 -6.21 -11.87 21.90
CA GLY A 285 -4.82 -12.27 22.04
C GLY A 285 -4.18 -12.61 20.69
N PRO A 286 -2.85 -12.81 20.69
CA PRO A 286 -2.08 -12.95 19.48
C PRO A 286 -2.60 -14.11 18.63
N LEU A 287 -2.67 -13.89 17.33
CA LEU A 287 -3.00 -14.93 16.37
C LEU A 287 -1.99 -16.07 16.50
N SER A 288 -2.45 -17.32 16.49
CA SER A 288 -1.58 -18.49 16.49
C SER A 288 -2.12 -19.56 15.56
N PHE A 289 -1.23 -20.31 14.94
CA PHE A 289 -1.58 -21.37 14.01
C PHE A 289 -1.05 -22.69 14.54
N LYS A 290 -1.89 -23.73 14.51
CA LYS A 290 -1.46 -25.11 14.74
C LYS A 290 -0.90 -25.76 13.48
N ALA A 291 -1.28 -25.24 12.33
CA ALA A 291 -0.85 -25.69 11.02
C ALA A 291 0.50 -25.08 10.61
N PRO A 292 1.24 -25.75 9.70
CA PRO A 292 2.33 -25.13 8.97
C PRO A 292 1.92 -23.81 8.33
N LEU A 293 2.74 -22.78 8.55
CA LEU A 293 2.55 -21.44 8.00
C LEU A 293 3.49 -21.22 6.82
N ILE A 294 2.93 -20.86 5.67
CA ILE A 294 3.68 -20.42 4.49
C ILE A 294 3.55 -18.90 4.40
N ARG A 295 4.68 -18.19 4.44
CA ARG A 295 4.75 -16.73 4.33
C ARG A 295 5.23 -16.33 2.94
N LEU A 296 4.46 -15.56 2.19
CA LEU A 296 4.89 -14.94 0.93
C LEU A 296 4.88 -13.42 1.07
N ASP A 297 6.05 -12.80 1.07
CA ASP A 297 6.17 -11.35 1.18
C ASP A 297 7.39 -10.84 0.40
N ILE A 298 7.31 -9.59 -0.06
CA ILE A 298 8.41 -8.92 -0.76
C ILE A 298 9.48 -8.41 0.22
N ASP A 299 9.11 -8.23 1.48
CA ASP A 299 9.99 -7.77 2.56
C ASP A 299 10.50 -8.95 3.40
N PRO A 300 11.83 -9.18 3.48
CA PRO A 300 12.39 -10.28 4.26
C PRO A 300 12.05 -10.16 5.76
N MET A 301 11.88 -8.95 6.29
CA MET A 301 11.52 -8.76 7.71
C MET A 301 10.08 -9.19 7.97
N GLN A 302 9.20 -9.11 6.97
CA GLN A 302 7.83 -9.61 7.06
C GLN A 302 7.78 -11.13 6.89
N VAL A 303 8.67 -11.72 6.09
CA VAL A 303 8.78 -13.19 6.01
C VAL A 303 9.18 -13.79 7.37
N LEU A 304 10.09 -13.13 8.10
CA LEU A 304 10.56 -13.51 9.43
C LEU A 304 9.69 -12.98 10.60
N GLY A 305 8.48 -12.49 10.33
CA GLY A 305 7.63 -11.84 11.31
C GLY A 305 7.34 -12.66 12.57
N VAL A 306 6.56 -12.08 13.50
CA VAL A 306 6.31 -12.64 14.84
C VAL A 306 5.86 -14.11 14.80
N GLN A 307 5.04 -14.49 13.82
CA GLN A 307 4.65 -15.87 13.57
C GLN A 307 5.70 -16.56 12.72
N THR A 308 6.41 -17.54 13.31
CA THR A 308 7.45 -18.29 12.61
C THR A 308 6.86 -19.08 11.43
N ALA A 309 7.34 -18.78 10.22
CA ALA A 309 6.97 -19.52 9.03
C ALA A 309 7.64 -20.90 9.00
N THR A 310 6.89 -21.91 8.57
CA THR A 310 7.46 -23.20 8.17
C THR A 310 8.19 -23.07 6.83
N VAL A 311 7.64 -22.28 5.90
CA VAL A 311 8.29 -21.95 4.62
C VAL A 311 8.13 -20.46 4.34
N GLY A 312 9.25 -19.77 4.10
CA GLY A 312 9.28 -18.38 3.67
C GLY A 312 9.52 -18.26 2.16
N LEU A 313 8.69 -17.48 1.49
CA LEU A 313 8.78 -17.16 0.07
C LEU A 313 9.05 -15.66 -0.07
N LEU A 314 10.32 -15.30 -0.34
CA LEU A 314 10.71 -13.90 -0.53
C LEU A 314 10.48 -13.48 -1.99
N GLY A 315 9.53 -12.58 -2.23
CA GLY A 315 9.26 -12.05 -3.57
C GLY A 315 7.91 -11.35 -3.70
N ASP A 316 7.65 -10.79 -4.88
CA ASP A 316 6.37 -10.19 -5.22
C ASP A 316 5.24 -11.24 -5.13
N ALA A 317 4.11 -10.82 -4.52
CA ALA A 317 2.97 -11.69 -4.30
C ALA A 317 2.42 -12.27 -5.61
N GLY A 318 2.35 -11.47 -6.69
CA GLY A 318 1.89 -11.95 -7.99
C GLY A 318 2.81 -13.01 -8.59
N GLN A 319 4.14 -12.82 -8.49
CA GLN A 319 5.12 -13.81 -8.97
C GLN A 319 5.04 -15.11 -8.16
N GLY A 320 4.94 -15.02 -6.83
CA GLY A 320 4.82 -16.18 -5.96
C GLY A 320 3.50 -16.94 -6.19
N LEU A 321 2.37 -16.24 -6.27
CA LEU A 321 1.06 -16.83 -6.53
C LEU A 321 1.02 -17.56 -7.88
N ARG A 322 1.57 -16.97 -8.96
CA ARG A 322 1.66 -17.63 -10.27
C ARG A 322 2.53 -18.89 -10.22
N SER A 323 3.66 -18.82 -9.52
CA SER A 323 4.58 -19.95 -9.39
C SER A 323 3.95 -21.12 -8.62
N LEU A 324 3.19 -20.81 -7.56
CA LEU A 324 2.42 -21.81 -6.81
C LEU A 324 1.30 -22.41 -7.69
N LEU A 325 0.49 -21.57 -8.33
CA LEU A 325 -0.65 -22.00 -9.15
C LEU A 325 -0.22 -22.92 -10.31
N ALA A 326 0.95 -22.67 -10.89
CA ALA A 326 1.51 -23.49 -11.97
C ALA A 326 1.90 -24.91 -11.54
N ARG A 327 2.19 -25.13 -10.26
CA ARG A 327 2.70 -26.42 -9.73
C ARG A 327 1.67 -27.18 -8.88
N LEU A 328 0.61 -26.51 -8.43
CA LEU A 328 -0.40 -27.11 -7.57
C LEU A 328 -1.50 -27.83 -8.37
N PRO A 329 -1.87 -29.08 -8.00
CA PRO A 329 -2.91 -29.81 -8.71
C PRO A 329 -4.31 -29.23 -8.45
N GLN A 330 -5.24 -29.47 -9.39
CA GLN A 330 -6.65 -29.15 -9.16
C GLN A 330 -7.22 -29.99 -8.03
N ARG A 331 -7.89 -29.32 -7.10
CA ARG A 331 -8.40 -29.94 -5.91
C ARG A 331 -9.92 -29.94 -5.84
N GLN A 332 -10.47 -30.98 -5.24
CA GLN A 332 -11.85 -31.04 -4.78
C GLN A 332 -11.96 -30.65 -3.29
N ALA A 333 -13.02 -29.91 -2.95
CA ALA A 333 -13.32 -29.56 -1.58
C ALA A 333 -13.60 -30.82 -0.75
N VAL A 334 -13.16 -30.83 0.50
CA VAL A 334 -13.58 -31.85 1.47
C VAL A 334 -14.94 -31.43 2.01
N ALA A 335 -15.82 -32.40 2.30
CA ALA A 335 -17.12 -32.13 2.90
C ALA A 335 -16.97 -31.26 4.17
N GLY A 336 -17.79 -30.21 4.29
CA GLY A 336 -17.74 -29.27 5.40
C GLY A 336 -16.60 -28.24 5.36
N TRP A 337 -15.81 -28.17 4.27
CA TRP A 337 -14.78 -27.14 4.05
C TRP A 337 -15.16 -26.17 2.91
N ALA A 338 -14.24 -25.29 2.52
CA ALA A 338 -14.38 -24.39 1.38
C ALA A 338 -15.65 -23.53 1.48
N GLY A 339 -16.49 -23.51 0.45
CA GLY A 339 -17.71 -22.70 0.39
C GLY A 339 -18.72 -23.02 1.50
N GLU A 340 -18.89 -24.29 1.88
CA GLU A 340 -19.79 -24.68 2.98
C GLU A 340 -19.35 -24.07 4.31
N ARG A 341 -18.03 -24.14 4.58
CA ARG A 341 -17.46 -23.58 5.80
C ARG A 341 -17.54 -22.06 5.82
N VAL A 342 -17.20 -21.42 4.70
CA VAL A 342 -17.25 -19.96 4.54
C VAL A 342 -18.68 -19.45 4.75
N SER A 343 -19.66 -20.08 4.10
CA SER A 343 -21.08 -19.73 4.27
C SER A 343 -21.53 -19.82 5.72
N ARG A 344 -21.17 -20.92 6.42
CA ARG A 344 -21.50 -21.12 7.83
C ARG A 344 -20.87 -20.05 8.74
N VAL A 345 -19.57 -19.81 8.58
CA VAL A 345 -18.84 -18.82 9.42
C VAL A 345 -19.40 -17.41 9.19
N ASN A 346 -19.57 -17.00 7.93
CA ASN A 346 -20.13 -15.69 7.61
C ASN A 346 -21.56 -15.51 8.16
N ALA A 347 -22.40 -16.55 8.09
CA ALA A 347 -23.76 -16.48 8.63
C ALA A 347 -23.78 -16.29 10.15
N ILE A 348 -22.92 -17.02 10.88
CA ILE A 348 -22.80 -16.90 12.34
C ILE A 348 -22.29 -15.52 12.74
N GLU A 349 -21.27 -15.01 12.05
CA GLU A 349 -20.72 -13.67 12.29
C GLU A 349 -21.77 -12.58 12.09
N ARG A 350 -22.48 -12.60 10.95
CA ARG A 350 -23.52 -11.62 10.64
C ARG A 350 -24.68 -11.67 11.63
N ALA A 351 -25.06 -12.86 12.09
CA ALA A 351 -26.11 -13.02 13.10
C ALA A 351 -25.70 -12.49 14.48
N GLY A 352 -24.40 -12.42 14.77
CA GLY A 352 -23.86 -11.89 16.03
C GLY A 352 -23.79 -10.36 16.10
N TRP A 353 -24.03 -9.65 15.00
CA TRP A 353 -23.95 -8.18 14.98
C TRP A 353 -25.07 -7.52 15.76
N ASN A 354 -24.71 -6.50 16.55
CA ASN A 354 -25.68 -5.68 17.25
C ASN A 354 -26.43 -4.73 16.29
N ALA A 355 -27.43 -4.01 16.81
CA ALA A 355 -28.27 -3.10 16.02
C ALA A 355 -27.49 -1.92 15.40
N GLN A 356 -26.39 -1.47 16.02
CA GLN A 356 -25.55 -0.41 15.44
C GLN A 356 -24.70 -0.96 14.28
N GLN A 357 -24.03 -2.09 14.48
CA GLN A 357 -23.25 -2.78 13.46
C GLN A 357 -24.10 -3.11 12.23
N SER A 358 -25.29 -3.67 12.43
CA SER A 358 -26.24 -3.97 11.36
C SER A 358 -26.65 -2.72 10.58
N ARG A 359 -26.89 -1.58 11.25
CA ARG A 359 -27.19 -0.31 10.57
C ARG A 359 -26.01 0.23 9.77
N MET A 360 -24.79 0.16 10.32
CA MET A 360 -23.58 0.61 9.62
C MET A 360 -23.30 -0.27 8.40
N GLN A 361 -23.50 -1.58 8.51
CA GLN A 361 -23.38 -2.51 7.38
C GLN A 361 -24.39 -2.17 6.29
N ALA A 362 -25.66 -1.97 6.66
CA ALA A 362 -26.71 -1.63 5.71
C ALA A 362 -26.40 -0.34 4.95
N LEU A 363 -25.82 0.68 5.61
CA LEU A 363 -25.33 1.89 4.95
C LEU A 363 -24.28 1.56 3.89
N LEU A 364 -23.25 0.79 4.23
CA LEU A 364 -22.17 0.46 3.31
C LEU A 364 -22.65 -0.38 2.12
N ASP A 365 -23.51 -1.38 2.38
CA ASP A 365 -24.09 -2.22 1.34
C ASP A 365 -24.99 -1.39 0.42
N THR A 366 -25.79 -0.47 0.96
CA THR A 366 -26.59 0.48 0.17
C THR A 366 -25.71 1.31 -0.76
N LEU A 367 -24.57 1.83 -0.27
CA LEU A 367 -23.63 2.58 -1.11
C LEU A 367 -23.05 1.70 -2.21
N ARG A 368 -22.64 0.46 -1.91
CA ARG A 368 -22.14 -0.50 -2.90
C ARG A 368 -23.16 -0.78 -3.99
N ASP A 369 -24.39 -1.06 -3.59
CA ASP A 369 -25.42 -1.64 -4.48
C ASP A 369 -26.11 -0.58 -5.34
N HIS A 370 -26.07 0.69 -4.92
CA HIS A 370 -26.80 1.78 -5.61
C HIS A 370 -25.90 2.84 -6.26
N LEU A 371 -24.61 2.92 -5.95
CA LEU A 371 -23.70 3.83 -6.62
C LEU A 371 -22.92 3.13 -7.74
N PRO A 372 -22.62 3.82 -8.85
CA PRO A 372 -21.76 3.26 -9.88
C PRO A 372 -20.30 3.23 -9.41
N GLN A 373 -19.73 2.03 -9.27
CA GLN A 373 -18.31 1.80 -8.90
C GLN A 373 -17.85 2.66 -7.71
N PRO A 374 -18.49 2.55 -6.53
CA PRO A 374 -18.19 3.42 -5.41
C PRO A 374 -16.79 3.15 -4.87
N LEU A 375 -16.04 4.23 -4.67
CA LEU A 375 -14.80 4.23 -3.92
C LEU A 375 -15.08 4.83 -2.55
N ILE A 376 -14.93 4.03 -1.50
CA ILE A 376 -15.16 4.48 -0.12
C ILE A 376 -13.81 4.68 0.56
N VAL A 377 -13.53 5.92 0.93
CA VAL A 377 -12.37 6.32 1.72
C VAL A 377 -12.82 6.59 3.15
N GLY A 378 -12.18 5.92 4.09
CA GLY A 378 -12.59 5.95 5.48
C GLY A 378 -11.59 6.65 6.41
N ASP A 379 -12.13 7.34 7.40
CA ASP A 379 -11.41 7.76 8.61
C ASP A 379 -11.83 6.88 9.81
N SER A 380 -11.21 7.06 10.97
CA SER A 380 -11.49 6.36 12.23
C SER A 380 -12.92 6.62 12.73
N THR A 381 -13.89 5.89 12.15
CA THR A 381 -15.33 6.09 12.31
C THR A 381 -16.08 4.76 12.39
N GLN A 382 -17.29 4.79 12.97
CA GLN A 382 -18.10 3.59 13.13
C GLN A 382 -18.43 2.85 11.81
N PRO A 383 -18.79 3.53 10.69
CA PRO A 383 -18.94 2.85 9.40
C PRO A 383 -17.65 2.16 8.95
N VAL A 384 -16.49 2.76 9.19
CA VAL A 384 -15.21 2.18 8.76
C VAL A 384 -14.83 0.95 9.58
N TYR A 385 -15.02 0.99 10.90
CA TYR A 385 -14.82 -0.18 11.76
C TYR A 385 -15.78 -1.30 11.38
N GLN A 386 -17.05 -0.99 11.11
CA GLN A 386 -17.97 -2.00 10.59
C GLN A 386 -17.52 -2.52 9.21
N GLY A 387 -17.02 -1.65 8.34
CA GLY A 387 -16.52 -2.05 7.02
C GLY A 387 -15.33 -3.00 7.12
N ALA A 388 -14.46 -2.81 8.11
CA ALA A 388 -13.38 -3.74 8.44
C ALA A 388 -13.87 -5.10 8.96
N LEU A 389 -15.15 -5.25 9.34
CA LEU A 389 -15.75 -6.51 9.75
C LEU A 389 -16.59 -7.17 8.65
N GLY A 390 -17.37 -6.41 7.87
CA GLY A 390 -18.38 -7.03 7.00
C GLY A 390 -18.51 -6.49 5.59
N TYR A 391 -17.79 -5.41 5.26
CA TYR A 391 -17.95 -4.79 3.94
C TYR A 391 -17.22 -5.57 2.85
N ARG A 392 -17.99 -6.06 1.88
CA ARG A 392 -17.48 -6.68 0.67
C ARG A 392 -17.36 -5.61 -0.41
N ALA A 393 -16.16 -5.04 -0.53
CA ALA A 393 -15.85 -4.07 -1.58
C ALA A 393 -15.97 -4.73 -2.96
N PRO A 394 -16.56 -4.06 -3.97
CA PRO A 394 -16.86 -4.66 -5.26
C PRO A 394 -15.63 -4.91 -6.13
N THR A 395 -14.57 -4.10 -5.97
CA THR A 395 -13.36 -4.17 -6.81
C THR A 395 -12.10 -3.85 -6.00
N PRO A 396 -10.90 -4.26 -6.46
CA PRO A 396 -9.66 -3.86 -5.82
C PRO A 396 -9.56 -2.33 -5.70
N ASN A 397 -8.98 -1.84 -4.60
CA ASN A 397 -8.77 -0.42 -4.33
C ASN A 397 -10.05 0.44 -4.18
N SER A 398 -11.25 -0.14 -4.20
CA SER A 398 -12.50 0.61 -4.00
C SER A 398 -12.87 0.78 -2.53
N TRP A 399 -12.05 0.28 -1.60
CA TRP A 399 -12.16 0.48 -0.16
C TRP A 399 -10.78 0.62 0.46
N PHE A 400 -10.54 1.71 1.18
CA PHE A 400 -9.36 1.89 2.03
C PHE A 400 -9.64 2.94 3.10
N ASN A 401 -8.88 2.91 4.18
CA ASN A 401 -9.06 3.83 5.30
C ASN A 401 -7.79 3.97 6.14
N ALA A 402 -7.78 4.99 7.00
CA ALA A 402 -6.74 5.18 8.02
C ALA A 402 -7.17 4.71 9.42
N GLY A 403 -8.30 4.00 9.56
CA GLY A 403 -8.80 3.49 10.85
C GLY A 403 -8.08 2.24 11.37
N SER A 404 -7.05 1.77 10.64
CA SER A 404 -6.20 0.63 11.01
C SER A 404 -4.73 1.02 10.82
N GLY A 405 -3.81 0.29 11.48
CA GLY A 405 -2.38 0.60 11.44
C GLY A 405 -2.03 1.94 12.09
N TYR A 406 -1.62 2.92 11.29
CA TYR A 406 -1.12 4.22 11.78
C TYR A 406 -2.21 5.14 12.35
N GLY A 407 -3.48 4.98 11.94
CA GLY A 407 -4.60 5.54 12.70
C GLY A 407 -4.87 7.04 12.53
N THR A 408 -4.42 7.69 11.46
CA THR A 408 -4.49 9.17 11.41
C THR A 408 -5.87 9.73 11.10
N LEU A 409 -6.38 10.57 12.02
CA LEU A 409 -7.56 11.41 11.82
C LEU A 409 -7.30 12.54 10.83
N GLY A 410 -8.30 12.82 9.98
CA GLY A 410 -8.23 13.82 8.90
C GLY A 410 -7.81 13.24 7.55
N TYR A 411 -7.64 11.92 7.45
CA TYR A 411 -7.21 11.22 6.24
C TYR A 411 -8.27 11.19 5.13
N GLY A 412 -9.55 11.05 5.52
CA GLY A 412 -10.62 10.73 4.57
C GLY A 412 -11.08 11.87 3.66
N LEU A 413 -10.58 13.10 3.88
CA LEU A 413 -10.94 14.32 3.14
C LEU A 413 -9.79 14.74 2.21
#